data_AF-A0A955UXL6-F1
#
_entry.id   AF-A0A955UXL6-F1
#
_cell.length_a   1.000
_cell.length_b   1.000
_cell.length_c   1.000
_cell.angle_alpha   90.00
_cell.angle_beta   90.00
_cell.angle_gamma   90.00
#
_symmetry.space_group_name_H-M   'P 1'
#
loop_
_entity.id
_entity.type
_entity.pdbx_description
1 polymer ?
#
loop_
_entity_poly.entity_id
_entity_poly.type
_entity_poly.pdbx_seq_one_letter_code
_entity_poly.pdbx_strand_id
1 'polypeptide(L)'
;MSADGAALPSLTSEEDYRLDLRRILIVFSTMLAVLLEIIDTSIVNVAIPSMMGNLGATLDEIDWVITSYIISNVVIIPLTGWFAARFGRKRYFTVSIGIFTASSLMCGASMTVDQLIFWRIVQGLGGG
;
A
#
# COMPACT_ATOMS: atom_id res chain seq x y z
N MET A 1 39.50 13.08 41.84
CA MET A 1 39.40 13.84 40.58
C MET A 1 40.46 13.31 39.63
N SER A 2 40.12 12.25 38.90
CA SER A 2 40.80 11.86 37.67
C SER A 2 39.75 11.10 36.88
N ALA A 3 39.33 11.69 35.77
CA ALA A 3 38.24 11.19 34.96
C ALA A 3 38.66 9.87 34.29
N ASP A 4 37.89 8.82 34.51
CA ASP A 4 37.97 7.61 33.70
C ASP A 4 37.67 8.00 32.25
N GLY A 5 38.69 7.92 31.41
CA GLY A 5 38.61 8.07 29.97
C GLY A 5 37.88 6.86 29.38
N ALA A 6 36.55 6.85 29.48
CA ALA A 6 35.71 6.00 28.65
C ALA A 6 35.89 6.48 27.20
N ALA A 7 36.65 5.71 26.42
CA ALA A 7 36.75 5.89 24.98
C ALA A 7 35.35 5.84 24.37
N LEU A 8 34.85 7.00 23.96
CA LEU A 8 33.63 7.10 23.19
C LEU A 8 33.84 6.32 21.88
N PRO A 9 32.93 5.41 21.47
CA PRO A 9 33.02 4.79 20.16
C PRO A 9 33.02 5.91 19.11
N SER A 10 34.07 5.94 18.29
CA SER A 10 34.21 6.90 17.21
C SER A 10 33.03 6.74 16.25
N LEU A 11 32.06 7.66 16.33
CA LEU A 11 30.96 7.82 15.39
C LEU A 11 31.46 8.36 14.05
N THR A 12 32.43 7.70 13.44
CA THR A 12 32.82 7.94 12.06
C THR A 12 32.24 6.82 11.20
N SER A 13 30.91 6.72 11.20
CA SER A 13 30.17 5.93 10.22
C SER A 13 30.13 6.70 8.88
N GLU A 14 31.30 6.94 8.30
CA GLU A 14 31.47 7.37 6.91
C GLU A 14 31.37 6.16 5.94
N GLU A 15 30.92 4.99 6.43
CA GLU A 15 30.98 3.72 5.71
C GLU A 15 29.61 3.15 5.27
N ASP A 16 28.51 3.93 5.22
CA ASP A 16 27.27 3.40 4.62
C ASP A 16 26.34 4.44 3.94
N TYR A 17 26.91 5.55 3.44
CA TYR A 17 26.19 6.46 2.51
C TYR A 17 26.57 6.20 1.05
N ARG A 18 27.03 4.98 0.72
CA ARG A 18 26.92 4.47 -0.65
C ARG A 18 25.48 4.04 -0.80
N LEU A 19 24.63 5.03 -1.09
CA LEU A 19 23.30 4.84 -1.63
C LEU A 19 23.46 3.98 -2.90
N ASP A 20 23.50 2.66 -2.73
CA ASP A 20 23.58 1.72 -3.84
C ASP A 20 22.41 2.06 -4.74
N LEU A 21 22.67 2.44 -5.99
CA LEU A 21 21.63 2.88 -6.93
C LEU A 21 20.48 1.86 -6.97
N ARG A 22 20.79 0.58 -6.77
CA ARG A 22 19.82 -0.51 -6.57
C ARG A 22 18.94 -0.34 -5.34
N ARG A 23 19.50 0.00 -4.19
CA ARG A 23 18.78 0.22 -2.93
C ARG A 23 17.91 1.48 -3.02
N ILE A 24 18.40 2.56 -3.67
CA ILE A 24 17.61 3.75 -3.99
C ILE A 24 16.41 3.38 -4.85
N LEU A 25 16.62 2.65 -5.95
CA LEU A 25 15.55 2.27 -6.87
C LEU A 25 14.48 1.42 -6.20
N ILE A 26 14.88 0.51 -5.28
CA ILE A 26 13.94 -0.28 -4.50
C ILE A 26 13.13 0.63 -3.56
N VAL A 27 13.79 1.47 -2.77
CA VAL A 27 13.10 2.38 -1.84
C VAL A 27 12.18 3.34 -2.59
N PHE A 28 12.65 3.91 -3.69
CA PHE A 28 11.86 4.81 -4.53
C PHE A 28 10.64 4.11 -5.15
N SER A 29 10.81 2.89 -5.67
CA SER A 29 9.70 2.09 -6.17
C SER A 29 8.67 1.76 -5.08
N THR A 30 9.12 1.45 -3.87
CA THR A 30 8.22 1.20 -2.72
C THR A 30 7.50 2.47 -2.30
N MET A 31 8.20 3.61 -2.24
CA MET A 31 7.59 4.92 -1.92
C MET A 31 6.54 5.33 -2.95
N LEU A 32 6.80 5.10 -4.24
CA LEU A 32 5.80 5.34 -5.29
C LEU A 32 4.58 4.43 -5.14
N ALA A 33 4.77 3.15 -4.80
CA ALA A 33 3.66 2.24 -4.57
C ALA A 33 2.77 2.72 -3.40
N VAL A 34 3.38 3.10 -2.28
CA VAL A 34 2.67 3.66 -1.12
C VAL A 34 1.97 4.98 -1.46
N LEU A 35 2.62 5.85 -2.24
CA LEU A 35 2.00 7.09 -2.70
C LEU A 35 0.76 6.82 -3.54
N LEU A 36 0.84 5.85 -4.46
CA LEU A 36 -0.25 5.48 -5.34
C LEU A 36 -1.44 4.90 -4.53
N GLU A 37 -1.15 4.10 -3.50
CA GLU A 37 -2.16 3.61 -2.55
C GLU A 37 -2.92 4.74 -1.85
N ILE A 38 -2.20 5.75 -1.36
CA ILE A 38 -2.79 6.93 -0.69
C ILE A 38 -3.64 7.74 -1.68
N ILE A 39 -3.14 7.95 -2.91
CA ILE A 39 -3.88 8.64 -3.97
C ILE A 39 -5.19 7.91 -4.28
N ASP A 40 -5.20 6.57 -4.28
CA ASP A 40 -6.38 5.78 -4.59
C ASP A 40 -7.53 6.05 -3.61
N THR A 41 -7.25 6.17 -2.31
CA THR A 41 -8.27 6.55 -1.31
C THR A 41 -8.80 7.97 -1.52
N SER A 42 -7.94 8.88 -2.00
CA SER A 42 -8.33 10.26 -2.28
C SER A 42 -9.22 10.36 -3.53
N ILE A 43 -8.92 9.57 -4.57
CA ILE A 43 -9.72 9.51 -5.81
C ILE A 43 -11.14 9.07 -5.51
N VAL A 44 -11.33 8.03 -4.70
CA VAL A 44 -12.66 7.53 -4.32
C VAL A 44 -13.48 8.63 -3.66
N ASN A 45 -12.88 9.36 -2.72
CA ASN A 45 -13.55 10.45 -2.01
C ASN A 45 -13.99 11.58 -2.96
N VAL A 46 -13.17 11.89 -3.98
CA VAL A 46 -13.53 12.88 -5.01
C VAL A 46 -14.59 12.35 -5.98
N ALA A 47 -14.60 11.04 -6.23
CA ALA A 47 -15.52 10.38 -7.15
C ALA A 47 -16.89 10.04 -6.54
N ILE A 48 -17.13 10.30 -5.25
CA ILE A 48 -18.42 10.01 -4.59
C ILE A 48 -19.62 10.54 -5.41
N PRO A 49 -19.65 11.83 -5.82
CA PRO A 49 -20.80 12.36 -6.54
C PRO A 49 -21.01 11.70 -7.92
N SER A 50 -19.92 11.34 -8.60
CA SER A 50 -19.98 10.67 -9.90
C SER A 50 -20.33 9.20 -9.77
N MET A 51 -19.92 8.51 -8.72
CA MET A 51 -20.34 7.13 -8.42
C MET A 51 -21.84 7.06 -8.13
N MET A 52 -22.36 7.98 -7.32
CA MET A 52 -23.82 8.07 -7.08
C MET A 52 -24.59 8.34 -8.37
N GLY A 53 -24.07 9.21 -9.26
CA GLY A 53 -24.72 9.57 -10.52
C GLY A 53 -24.64 8.50 -11.62
N ASN A 54 -23.47 7.87 -11.81
CA ASN A 54 -23.25 6.88 -12.89
C ASN A 54 -23.73 5.47 -12.54
N LEU A 55 -23.58 5.05 -11.29
CA LEU A 55 -23.96 3.69 -10.84
C LEU A 55 -25.33 3.67 -10.16
N GLY A 56 -25.95 4.84 -9.93
CA GLY A 56 -27.17 4.95 -9.13
C GLY A 56 -26.97 4.57 -7.66
N ALA A 57 -25.71 4.62 -7.18
CA ALA A 57 -25.31 4.16 -5.86
C ALA A 57 -25.87 5.07 -4.75
N THR A 58 -26.36 4.45 -3.69
CA THR A 58 -26.75 5.11 -2.44
C THR A 58 -25.51 5.49 -1.62
N LEU A 59 -25.69 6.37 -0.63
CA LEU A 59 -24.60 6.73 0.30
C LEU A 59 -24.10 5.50 1.07
N ASP A 60 -25.02 4.63 1.51
CA ASP A 60 -24.72 3.41 2.25
C ASP A 60 -23.80 2.47 1.43
N GLU A 61 -24.07 2.36 0.13
CA GLU A 61 -23.27 1.57 -0.81
C GLU A 61 -21.85 2.11 -0.97
N ILE A 62 -21.70 3.44 -1.03
CA ILE A 62 -20.38 4.08 -1.13
C ILE A 62 -19.59 3.91 0.17
N ASP A 63 -20.25 3.98 1.32
CA ASP A 63 -19.59 3.71 2.61
C ASP A 63 -19.06 2.28 2.68
N TRP A 64 -19.79 1.30 2.14
CA TRP A 64 -19.31 -0.08 1.99
C TRP A 64 -18.10 -0.21 1.05
N VAL A 65 -18.03 0.56 -0.02
CA VAL A 65 -16.86 0.61 -0.93
C VAL A 65 -15.60 1.06 -0.19
N ILE A 66 -15.70 2.11 0.64
CA ILE A 66 -14.56 2.66 1.38
C ILE A 66 -14.16 1.74 2.55
N THR A 67 -15.13 1.32 3.35
CA THR A 67 -14.87 0.52 4.56
C THR A 67 -14.33 -0.86 4.24
N SER A 68 -14.82 -1.52 3.18
CA SER A 68 -14.33 -2.84 2.75
C SER A 68 -12.86 -2.83 2.34
N TYR A 69 -12.41 -1.77 1.64
CA TYR A 69 -11.01 -1.55 1.30
C TYR A 69 -10.14 -1.41 2.56
N ILE A 70 -10.57 -0.57 3.50
CA ILE A 70 -9.84 -0.33 4.76
C ILE A 70 -9.74 -1.62 5.58
N ILE A 71 -10.85 -2.35 5.75
CA ILE A 71 -10.87 -3.63 6.48
C ILE A 71 -9.89 -4.63 5.85
N SER A 72 -9.88 -4.73 4.52
CA SER A 72 -8.98 -5.63 3.79
C SER A 72 -7.52 -5.28 4.03
N ASN A 73 -7.19 -3.98 4.01
CA ASN A 73 -5.83 -3.51 4.28
C ASN A 73 -5.40 -3.77 5.74
N VAL A 74 -6.29 -3.52 6.70
CA VAL A 74 -6.04 -3.83 8.12
C VAL A 74 -5.77 -5.32 8.35
N VAL A 75 -6.47 -6.19 7.61
CA VAL A 75 -6.25 -7.64 7.68
C VAL A 75 -4.92 -8.04 7.06
N ILE A 76 -4.51 -7.46 5.93
CA ILE A 76 -3.30 -7.92 5.25
C ILE A 76 -2.01 -7.50 5.97
N ILE A 77 -1.96 -6.32 6.60
CA ILE A 77 -0.75 -5.82 7.31
C ILE A 77 -0.10 -6.85 8.26
N PRO A 78 -0.82 -7.49 9.20
CA PRO A 78 -0.22 -8.53 10.05
C PRO A 78 0.15 -9.80 9.28
N LEU A 79 -0.60 -10.14 8.23
CA LEU A 79 -0.35 -11.29 7.37
C LEU A 79 0.89 -11.10 6.48
N THR A 80 1.22 -9.87 6.08
CA THR A 80 2.37 -9.52 5.25
C THR A 80 3.68 -9.99 5.87
N GLY A 81 3.82 -9.93 7.20
CA GLY A 81 5.00 -10.44 7.91
C GLY A 81 5.19 -11.95 7.71
N TRP A 82 4.11 -12.73 7.78
CA TRP A 82 4.13 -14.17 7.55
C TRP A 82 4.35 -14.51 6.08
N PHE A 83 3.66 -13.82 5.16
CA PHE A 83 3.81 -14.03 3.72
C PHE A 83 5.22 -13.69 3.23
N ALA A 84 5.78 -12.57 3.70
CA ALA A 84 7.15 -12.16 3.39
C ALA A 84 8.19 -13.17 3.88
N ALA A 85 7.98 -13.77 5.05
CA ALA A 85 8.82 -14.84 5.59
C ALA A 85 8.68 -16.16 4.82
N ARG A 86 7.46 -16.51 4.39
CA ARG A 86 7.15 -17.81 3.75
C ARG A 86 7.45 -17.87 2.24
N PHE A 87 7.21 -16.78 1.52
CA PHE A 87 7.32 -16.69 0.05
C PHE A 87 8.51 -15.85 -0.43
N GLY A 88 9.12 -15.08 0.48
CA GLY A 88 10.24 -14.19 0.22
C GLY A 88 9.78 -12.79 -0.18
N ARG A 89 10.37 -11.78 0.48
CA ARG A 89 10.07 -10.33 0.32
C ARG A 89 9.93 -9.85 -1.12
N LYS A 90 10.87 -10.23 -1.99
CA LYS A 90 10.90 -9.74 -3.38
C LYS A 90 9.70 -10.25 -4.18
N ARG A 91 9.34 -11.53 -4.05
CA ARG A 91 8.21 -12.11 -4.78
C ARG A 91 6.89 -11.58 -4.26
N TYR A 92 6.75 -11.47 -2.93
CA TYR A 92 5.58 -10.88 -2.30
C TYR A 92 5.33 -9.46 -2.84
N PHE A 93 6.35 -8.59 -2.77
CA PHE A 93 6.23 -7.21 -3.25
C PHE A 93 5.82 -7.10 -4.72
N THR A 94 6.40 -7.91 -5.62
CA THR A 94 6.02 -7.90 -7.05
C THR A 94 4.59 -8.40 -7.28
N VAL A 95 4.15 -9.44 -6.55
CA VAL A 95 2.79 -9.98 -6.67
C VAL A 95 1.76 -8.99 -6.12
N SER A 96 2.02 -8.39 -4.95
CA SER A 96 1.17 -7.35 -4.35
C SER A 96 0.94 -6.19 -5.30
N ILE A 97 2.01 -5.62 -5.87
CA ILE A 97 1.90 -4.55 -6.87
C ILE A 97 1.09 -4.99 -8.10
N GLY A 98 1.32 -6.22 -8.59
CA GLY A 98 0.57 -6.77 -9.72
C GLY A 98 -0.92 -6.89 -9.43
N ILE A 99 -1.29 -7.42 -8.26
CA ILE A 99 -2.68 -7.53 -7.81
C ILE A 99 -3.29 -6.14 -7.68
N PHE A 100 -2.64 -5.24 -6.94
CA PHE A 100 -3.11 -3.88 -6.70
C PHE A 100 -3.41 -3.15 -8.02
N THR A 101 -2.48 -3.21 -8.98
CA THR A 101 -2.62 -2.55 -10.29
C THR A 101 -3.76 -3.16 -11.10
N ALA A 102 -3.85 -4.49 -11.15
CA ALA A 102 -4.91 -5.17 -11.90
C ALA A 102 -6.31 -4.89 -11.30
N SER A 103 -6.43 -4.94 -9.97
CA SER A 103 -7.69 -4.62 -9.30
C SER A 103 -8.08 -3.15 -9.46
N SER A 104 -7.13 -2.22 -9.43
CA SER A 104 -7.38 -0.79 -9.66
C SER A 104 -8.02 -0.54 -11.03
N LEU A 105 -7.49 -1.20 -12.07
CA LEU A 105 -8.06 -1.13 -13.42
C LEU A 105 -9.48 -1.73 -13.47
N MET A 106 -9.72 -2.83 -12.75
CA MET A 106 -11.04 -3.46 -12.69
C MET A 106 -12.06 -2.63 -11.89
N CYS A 107 -11.62 -1.89 -10.87
CA CYS A 107 -12.45 -0.89 -10.18
C CYS A 107 -12.91 0.21 -11.15
N GLY A 108 -12.03 0.68 -12.05
CA GLY A 108 -12.41 1.65 -13.08
C GLY A 108 -13.37 1.12 -14.13
N ALA A 109 -13.36 -0.20 -14.36
CA ALA A 109 -14.22 -0.88 -15.33
C ALA A 109 -15.52 -1.45 -14.72
N SER A 110 -15.76 -1.27 -13.42
CA SER A 110 -16.93 -1.83 -12.74
C SER A 110 -18.23 -1.20 -13.23
N MET A 111 -19.25 -2.02 -13.49
CA MET A 111 -20.57 -1.55 -13.92
C MET A 111 -21.64 -1.60 -12.81
N THR A 112 -21.30 -2.19 -11.66
CA THR A 112 -22.19 -2.27 -10.49
C THR A 112 -21.41 -1.99 -9.21
N VAL A 113 -22.11 -1.51 -8.17
CA VAL A 113 -21.53 -1.23 -6.84
C VAL A 113 -20.94 -2.51 -6.23
N ASP A 114 -21.65 -3.63 -6.27
CA ASP A 114 -21.16 -4.90 -5.72
C ASP A 114 -19.85 -5.35 -6.36
N GLN A 115 -19.72 -5.16 -7.68
CA GLN A 115 -18.49 -5.47 -8.40
C GLN A 115 -17.36 -4.53 -7.97
N LEU A 116 -17.65 -3.24 -7.78
CA LEU A 116 -16.69 -2.26 -7.29
C LEU A 116 -16.21 -2.61 -5.87
N ILE A 117 -17.11 -3.00 -4.96
CA ILE A 117 -16.79 -3.46 -3.60
C ILE A 117 -15.87 -4.68 -3.66
N PHE A 118 -16.21 -5.67 -4.48
CA PHE A 118 -15.39 -6.88 -4.62
C PHE A 118 -13.96 -6.56 -5.08
N TRP A 119 -13.80 -5.72 -6.11
CA TRP A 119 -12.48 -5.35 -6.59
C TRP A 119 -11.70 -4.48 -5.60
N ARG A 120 -12.38 -3.65 -4.81
CA ARG A 120 -11.79 -2.88 -3.70
C ARG A 120 -11.24 -3.77 -2.60
N ILE A 121 -11.95 -4.84 -2.25
CA ILE A 121 -11.45 -5.85 -1.30
C ILE A 121 -10.16 -6.49 -1.84
N VAL A 122 -10.19 -6.95 -3.09
CA VAL A 122 -9.02 -7.57 -3.74
C VAL A 122 -7.85 -6.58 -3.81
N GLN A 123 -8.12 -5.30 -4.10
CA GLN A 123 -7.13 -4.24 -4.15
C GLN A 123 -6.50 -3.97 -2.78
N GLY A 124 -7.31 -3.90 -1.72
CA GLY A 124 -6.83 -3.73 -0.35
C GLY A 124 -5.97 -4.89 0.12
N LEU A 125 -6.33 -6.12 -0.26
CA LEU A 125 -5.50 -7.31 0.00
C LEU A 125 -4.17 -7.28 -0.77
N GLY A 126 -4.11 -6.63 -1.93
CA GLY A 126 -2.88 -6.45 -2.70
C GLY A 126 -2.02 -5.27 -2.25
N GLY A 127 -2.58 -4.34 -1.47
CA GLY A 127 -1.91 -3.08 -1.08
C GLY A 127 -0.99 -3.17 0.14
N GLY A 128 -1.29 -4.03 1.11
CA GLY A 128 -0.57 -4.05 2.40
C GLY A 128 0.50 -5.12 2.60
#